data_AF-A0A132NG70-F1
#
_entry.id   AF-A0A132NG70-F1
#
_cell.length_a   1.000
_cell.length_b   1.000
_cell.length_c   1.000
_cell.angle_alpha   90.00
_cell.angle_beta   90.00
_cell.angle_gamma   90.00
#
_symmetry.space_group_name_H-M   'P 1'
#
loop_
_entity.id
_entity.type
_entity.pdbx_description
1 polymer ?
#
loop_
_entity_poly.entity_id
_entity_poly.type
_entity_poly.pdbx_seq_one_letter_code
_entity_poly.pdbx_strand_id
1 'polypeptide(L)'
;MSTVQALEVTVTAPVASFRNPLYAGVQVGLPCPPPATVGGLLAAAAGGWDAVDPGLRFAMAFHARGQGVDLETYHPLDATGKKADPTPREREFLADVTLTVWLVHDPDQRVVTDLDLWQRRLRRPVWPLRLGRSQDLVGVR
;
A
#
# COMPACT_ATOMS: atom_id res chain seq x y z
N MET A 1 -4.01 -33.26 -0.23
CA MET A 1 -3.76 -31.80 -0.20
C MET A 1 -4.78 -31.21 0.75
N SER A 2 -4.34 -30.53 1.82
CA SER A 2 -5.26 -29.81 2.71
C SER A 2 -5.85 -28.62 1.93
N THR A 3 -7.13 -28.32 2.19
CA THR A 3 -7.80 -27.16 1.59
C THR A 3 -7.50 -25.95 2.46
N VAL A 4 -7.01 -24.87 1.85
CA VAL A 4 -6.70 -23.61 2.54
C VAL A 4 -7.86 -22.64 2.34
N GLN A 5 -8.32 -22.02 3.42
CA GLN A 5 -9.30 -20.94 3.34
C GLN A 5 -8.58 -19.59 3.23
N ALA A 6 -9.09 -18.71 2.38
CA ALA A 6 -8.53 -17.38 2.21
C ALA A 6 -9.62 -16.33 2.00
N LEU A 7 -9.39 -15.13 2.54
CA LEU A 7 -10.15 -13.94 2.20
C LEU A 7 -9.45 -13.26 1.02
N GLU A 8 -10.09 -13.26 -0.15
CA GLU A 8 -9.66 -12.48 -1.30
C GLU A 8 -10.18 -11.04 -1.17
N VAL A 9 -9.27 -10.09 -1.39
CA VAL A 9 -9.53 -8.65 -1.30
C VAL A 9 -9.01 -8.04 -2.57
N THR A 10 -9.85 -7.28 -3.28
CA THR A 10 -9.34 -6.49 -4.40
C THR A 10 -9.30 -5.01 -4.06
N VAL A 11 -8.13 -4.43 -4.29
CA VAL A 11 -7.84 -3.02 -4.10
C VAL A 11 -7.60 -2.40 -5.47
N THR A 12 -8.27 -1.29 -5.76
CA THR A 12 -8.13 -0.56 -7.03
C THR A 12 -7.79 0.89 -6.77
N ALA A 13 -6.94 1.49 -7.60
CA ALA A 13 -6.68 2.92 -7.56
C ALA A 13 -6.45 3.49 -8.98
N PRO A 14 -6.89 4.72 -9.26
CA PRO A 14 -6.55 5.39 -10.51
C PRO A 14 -5.04 5.60 -10.65
N VAL A 15 -4.37 5.89 -9.53
CA VAL A 15 -2.93 6.16 -9.46
C VAL A 15 -2.34 5.50 -8.22
N ALA A 16 -1.18 4.87 -8.37
CA ALA A 16 -0.37 4.34 -7.28
C ALA A 16 1.12 4.56 -7.54
N SER A 17 1.90 4.74 -6.48
CA SER A 17 3.34 4.97 -6.63
C SER A 17 4.16 4.31 -5.53
N PHE A 18 5.19 3.57 -5.93
CA PHE A 18 6.00 2.77 -5.02
C PHE A 18 7.43 3.24 -5.06
N ARG A 19 7.87 3.97 -4.03
CA ARG A 19 9.26 4.43 -3.98
C ARG A 19 10.20 3.27 -3.69
N ASN A 20 11.28 3.17 -4.46
CA ASN A 20 12.40 2.30 -4.11
C ASN A 20 13.22 2.93 -2.95
N PRO A 21 13.25 2.30 -1.76
CA PRO A 21 13.92 2.87 -0.59
C PRO A 21 15.45 2.91 -0.73
N LEU A 22 16.04 2.16 -1.66
CA LEU A 22 17.50 2.10 -1.85
C LEU A 22 18.07 3.36 -2.53
N TYR A 23 17.21 4.22 -3.08
CA TYR A 23 17.61 5.44 -3.77
C TYR A 23 17.16 6.68 -2.99
N ALA A 24 18.09 7.25 -2.23
CA ALA A 24 17.84 8.44 -1.41
C ALA A 24 17.78 9.74 -2.23
N GLY A 25 18.60 9.84 -3.28
CA GLY A 25 18.75 11.05 -4.12
C GLY A 25 18.03 10.99 -5.47
N VAL A 26 17.43 9.85 -5.83
CA VAL A 26 16.69 9.66 -7.08
C VAL A 26 15.34 9.05 -6.77
N GLN A 27 14.30 9.49 -7.48
CA GLN A 27 12.94 9.05 -7.27
C GLN A 27 12.59 7.88 -8.19
N VAL A 28 13.15 6.70 -7.89
CA VAL A 28 12.90 5.48 -8.66
C VAL A 28 11.60 4.83 -8.19
N GLY A 29 10.67 4.61 -9.12
CA GLY A 29 9.45 3.83 -8.93
C GLY A 29 9.69 2.32 -9.04
N LEU A 30 8.98 1.54 -8.22
CA LEU A 30 8.89 0.09 -8.36
C LEU A 30 7.69 -0.26 -9.26
N PRO A 31 7.78 -1.34 -10.07
CA PRO A 31 6.70 -1.74 -10.97
C PRO A 31 5.51 -2.40 -10.25
N CYS A 32 5.66 -2.71 -8.96
CA CYS A 32 4.63 -3.32 -8.12
C CYS A 32 4.84 -2.94 -6.64
N PRO A 33 3.81 -3.06 -5.79
CA PRO A 33 3.94 -2.71 -4.38
C PRO A 33 4.89 -3.70 -3.69
N PRO A 34 5.88 -3.22 -2.91
CA PRO A 34 6.63 -4.09 -2.03
C PRO A 34 5.70 -4.65 -0.93
N PRO A 35 6.02 -5.81 -0.32
CA PRO A 35 5.21 -6.39 0.75
C PRO A 35 4.96 -5.42 1.92
N ALA A 36 5.90 -4.54 2.22
CA ALA A 36 5.75 -3.50 3.24
C ALA A 36 4.61 -2.51 2.92
N THR A 37 4.34 -2.21 1.64
CA THR A 37 3.22 -1.35 1.24
C THR A 37 1.89 -2.03 1.53
N VAL A 38 1.76 -3.32 1.21
CA VAL A 38 0.54 -4.09 1.53
C VAL A 38 0.37 -4.23 3.05
N GLY A 39 1.47 -4.49 3.77
CA GLY A 39 1.46 -4.51 5.24
C GLY A 39 1.00 -3.18 5.84
N GLY A 40 1.49 -2.05 5.32
CA GLY A 40 1.04 -0.71 5.73
C GLY A 40 -0.45 -0.46 5.45
N LEU A 41 -0.96 -0.93 4.31
CA LEU A 41 -2.39 -0.88 3.98
C LEU A 41 -3.22 -1.70 4.98
N LEU A 42 -2.78 -2.92 5.32
CA LEU A 42 -3.45 -3.78 6.31
C LEU A 42 -3.40 -3.17 7.72
N ALA A 43 -2.27 -2.58 8.11
CA ALA A 43 -2.14 -1.85 9.37
C ALA A 43 -3.07 -0.63 9.41
N ALA A 44 -3.19 0.13 8.32
CA ALA A 44 -4.13 1.24 8.21
C ALA A 44 -5.59 0.79 8.37
N ALA A 45 -5.95 -0.36 7.78
CA ALA A 45 -7.27 -0.95 7.97
C ALA A 45 -7.52 -1.37 9.43
N ALA A 46 -6.51 -1.94 10.09
CA ALA A 46 -6.58 -2.40 11.48
C ALA A 46 -6.50 -1.28 12.53
N GLY A 47 -6.01 -0.10 12.15
CA GLY A 47 -5.81 1.06 13.06
C GLY A 47 -4.37 1.28 13.50
N GLY A 48 -3.45 0.38 13.15
CA GLY A 48 -2.02 0.47 13.45
C GLY A 48 -1.35 -0.90 13.44
N TRP A 49 -0.02 -0.93 13.50
CA TRP A 49 0.76 -2.18 13.53
C TRP A 49 0.50 -3.01 14.80
N ASP A 50 0.19 -2.36 15.92
CA ASP A 50 -0.15 -3.03 17.18
C ASP A 50 -1.42 -3.88 17.08
N ALA A 51 -2.26 -3.62 16.06
CA ALA A 51 -3.49 -4.37 15.79
C ALA A 51 -3.31 -5.48 14.73
N VAL A 52 -2.09 -5.68 14.22
CA VAL A 52 -1.74 -6.67 13.20
C VAL A 52 -0.84 -7.74 13.82
N ASP A 53 -1.23 -9.00 13.69
CA ASP A 53 -0.38 -10.11 14.14
C ASP A 53 0.92 -10.15 13.29
N PRO A 54 2.12 -10.14 13.89
CA PRO A 54 3.39 -10.23 13.15
C PRO A 54 3.54 -11.52 12.33
N GLY A 55 2.81 -12.58 12.70
CA GLY A 55 2.72 -13.84 11.98
C GLY A 55 1.75 -13.84 10.81
N LEU A 56 1.01 -12.75 10.56
CA LEU A 56 0.10 -12.65 9.42
C LEU A 56 0.85 -12.97 8.11
N ARG A 57 0.22 -13.78 7.26
CA ARG A 57 0.71 -14.12 5.93
C ARG A 57 -0.33 -13.73 4.90
N PHE A 58 0.15 -13.28 3.75
CA PHE A 58 -0.69 -12.97 2.61
C PHE A 58 0.02 -13.30 1.30
N ALA A 59 -0.78 -13.62 0.29
CA ALA A 59 -0.34 -13.64 -1.10
C ALA A 59 -0.86 -12.37 -1.79
N MET A 60 -0.20 -11.97 -2.88
CA MET A 60 -0.61 -10.80 -3.65
C MET A 60 -0.33 -10.95 -5.14
N ALA A 61 -1.21 -10.37 -5.96
CA ALA A 61 -1.02 -10.20 -7.39
C ALA A 61 -1.31 -8.74 -7.75
N PHE A 62 -0.50 -8.15 -8.63
CA PHE A 62 -0.60 -6.74 -8.98
C PHE A 62 -0.56 -6.55 -10.49
N HIS A 63 -1.40 -5.63 -10.97
CA HIS A 63 -1.45 -5.20 -12.36
C HIS A 63 -1.65 -3.69 -12.43
N ALA A 64 -0.88 -3.01 -13.28
CA ALA A 64 -1.09 -1.63 -13.70
C ALA A 64 -1.32 -1.59 -15.21
N ARG A 65 -2.27 -0.79 -15.69
CA ARG A 65 -2.56 -0.65 -17.13
C ARG A 65 -1.72 0.41 -17.81
N GLY A 66 -1.08 1.29 -17.04
CA GLY A 66 -0.24 2.35 -17.56
C GLY A 66 0.78 2.83 -16.54
N GLN A 67 1.63 3.75 -16.99
CA GLN A 67 2.62 4.43 -16.18
C GLN A 67 2.79 5.86 -16.70
N GLY A 68 3.24 6.76 -15.84
CA GLY A 68 3.48 8.15 -16.19
C GLY A 68 4.38 8.85 -15.20
N VAL A 69 4.66 10.12 -15.47
CA VAL A 69 5.45 11.00 -14.62
C VAL A 69 4.62 12.23 -14.31
N ASP A 70 4.47 12.54 -13.02
CA ASP A 70 3.90 13.78 -12.53
C ASP A 70 5.01 14.78 -12.23
N LEU A 71 4.81 16.06 -12.57
CA LEU A 71 5.73 17.13 -12.25
C LEU A 71 5.22 17.88 -11.01
N GLU A 72 5.70 17.47 -9.84
CA GLU A 72 5.33 18.05 -8.57
C GLU A 72 6.30 19.17 -8.18
N THR A 73 5.82 20.39 -7.95
CA THR A 73 6.66 21.47 -7.38
C THR A 73 6.59 21.45 -5.86
N TYR A 74 7.71 21.15 -5.23
CA TYR A 74 7.85 21.20 -3.77
C TYR A 74 8.23 22.62 -3.32
N HIS A 75 7.57 23.13 -2.28
CA HIS A 75 7.84 24.43 -1.68
C HIS A 75 8.48 24.25 -0.30
N PRO A 76 9.82 24.04 -0.21
CA PRO A 76 10.49 23.82 1.07
C PRO A 76 10.44 25.04 1.98
N LEU A 77 10.44 24.74 3.28
CA LEU A 77 10.91 25.67 4.30
C LEU A 77 12.35 25.30 4.66
N ASP A 78 13.22 26.29 4.79
CA ASP A 78 14.58 26.08 5.30
C ASP A 78 14.58 25.75 6.80
N ALA A 79 15.76 25.48 7.36
CA ALA A 79 15.90 25.14 8.78
C ALA A 79 15.44 26.26 9.74
N THR A 80 15.26 27.48 9.24
CA THR A 80 14.76 28.64 10.00
C THR A 80 13.26 28.89 9.80
N GLY A 81 12.59 28.07 8.97
CA GLY A 81 11.18 28.21 8.63
C GLY A 81 10.90 29.22 7.52
N LYS A 82 11.93 29.78 6.86
CA LYS A 82 11.74 30.69 5.72
C LYS A 82 11.52 29.91 4.45
N LYS A 83 10.77 30.50 3.51
CA LYS A 83 10.55 29.92 2.18
C LYS A 83 11.88 29.80 1.45
N ALA A 84 12.22 28.59 1.02
CA ALA A 84 13.29 28.33 0.07
C ALA A 84 12.73 28.27 -1.36
N ASP A 85 13.62 28.23 -2.35
CA ASP A 85 13.21 28.21 -3.74
C ASP A 85 12.39 26.96 -4.08
N PRO A 86 11.24 27.11 -4.77
CA PRO A 86 10.45 25.98 -5.22
C PRO A 86 11.27 25.06 -6.11
N THR A 87 11.20 23.76 -5.83
CA THR A 87 11.97 22.75 -6.57
C THR A 87 11.00 21.82 -7.30
N PRO A 88 10.94 21.87 -8.65
CA PRO A 88 10.22 20.88 -9.44
C PRO A 88 10.83 19.48 -9.25
N ARG A 89 9.99 18.46 -9.14
CA ARG A 89 10.38 17.06 -9.03
C ARG A 89 9.51 16.20 -9.92
N GLU A 90 10.15 15.35 -10.70
CA GLU A 90 9.49 14.31 -11.46
C GLU A 90 9.17 13.13 -10.57
N ARG A 91 7.94 12.64 -10.67
CA ARG A 91 7.40 11.58 -9.84
C ARG A 91 6.72 10.53 -10.68
N GLU A 92 7.38 9.38 -10.81
CA GLU A 92 6.78 8.22 -11.48
C GLU A 92 5.54 7.72 -10.73
N PHE A 93 4.56 7.26 -11.50
CA PHE A 93 3.35 6.62 -11.02
C PHE A 93 2.85 5.54 -11.98
N LEU A 94 2.03 4.64 -11.45
CA LEU A 94 1.33 3.59 -12.17
C LEU A 94 -0.16 3.94 -12.24
N ALA A 95 -0.78 3.71 -13.39
CA ALA A 95 -2.16 4.10 -13.69
C ALA A 95 -3.11 2.89 -13.77
N ASP A 96 -4.35 3.12 -13.34
CA ASP A 96 -5.46 2.15 -13.32
C ASP A 96 -5.03 0.80 -12.75
N VAL A 97 -4.62 0.81 -11.49
CA VAL A 97 -4.02 -0.35 -10.84
C VAL A 97 -5.05 -1.24 -10.18
N THR A 98 -4.77 -2.54 -10.18
CA THR A 98 -5.50 -3.56 -9.44
C THR A 98 -4.51 -4.39 -8.63
N LEU A 99 -4.72 -4.45 -7.32
CA LEU A 99 -4.01 -5.31 -6.39
C LEU A 99 -5.01 -6.32 -5.83
N THR A 100 -4.76 -7.61 -6.01
CA THR A 100 -5.48 -8.67 -5.31
C THR A 100 -4.61 -9.16 -4.15
N VAL A 101 -5.20 -9.25 -2.96
CA VAL A 101 -4.55 -9.77 -1.75
C VAL A 101 -5.36 -10.95 -1.23
N TRP A 102 -4.69 -12.05 -0.90
CA TRP A 102 -5.29 -13.18 -0.22
C TRP A 102 -4.75 -13.26 1.19
N LEU A 103 -5.61 -13.01 2.18
CA LEU A 103 -5.29 -13.29 3.58
C LEU A 103 -5.57 -14.75 3.86
N VAL A 104 -4.55 -15.48 4.28
CA VAL A 104 -4.61 -16.95 4.34
C VAL A 104 -4.85 -17.40 5.77
N HIS A 105 -5.84 -18.28 5.94
CA HIS A 105 -5.98 -19.10 7.13
C HIS A 105 -5.47 -20.51 6.82
N ASP A 106 -4.37 -20.87 7.46
CA ASP A 106 -3.76 -22.19 7.36
C ASP A 106 -3.84 -22.85 8.74
N PRO A 107 -4.59 -23.96 8.88
CA PRO A 107 -4.77 -24.63 10.17
C PRO A 107 -3.47 -25.22 10.73
N ASP A 108 -2.45 -25.42 9.90
CA ASP A 108 -1.12 -25.88 10.33
C ASP A 108 -0.20 -24.72 10.74
N GLN A 109 -0.63 -23.46 10.57
CA GLN A 109 0.13 -22.29 10.99
C GLN A 109 -0.03 -22.01 12.49
N ARG A 110 1.08 -21.57 13.08
CA ARG A 110 1.15 -21.15 14.49
C ARG A 110 0.31 -19.91 14.78
N VAL A 111 -0.06 -19.15 13.74
CA VAL A 111 -0.89 -17.95 13.83
C VAL A 111 -2.15 -18.15 13.00
N VAL A 112 -3.30 -18.02 13.67
CA VAL A 112 -4.62 -18.12 13.06
C VAL A 112 -5.06 -16.74 12.57
N THR A 113 -5.21 -16.60 11.25
CA THR A 113 -5.82 -15.40 10.67
C THR A 113 -7.33 -15.46 10.85
N ASP A 114 -7.91 -14.52 11.62
CA ASP A 114 -9.37 -14.31 11.72
C ASP A 114 -9.87 -13.58 10.47
N LEU A 115 -10.36 -14.34 9.48
CA LEU A 115 -10.82 -13.81 8.19
C LEU A 115 -12.04 -12.89 8.34
N ASP A 116 -12.95 -13.16 9.28
CA ASP A 116 -14.14 -12.35 9.50
C ASP A 116 -13.78 -10.97 10.09
N LEU A 117 -12.82 -10.93 11.00
CA LEU A 117 -12.27 -9.68 11.52
C LEU A 117 -11.64 -8.85 10.40
N TRP A 118 -10.83 -9.47 9.54
CA TRP A 118 -10.19 -8.78 8.43
C TRP A 118 -11.21 -8.26 7.41
N GLN A 119 -12.25 -9.03 7.12
CA GLN A 119 -13.36 -8.58 6.27
C GLN A 119 -14.04 -7.33 6.84
N ARG A 120 -14.27 -7.26 8.16
CA ARG A 120 -14.83 -6.06 8.81
C ARG A 120 -13.88 -4.86 8.73
N ARG A 121 -12.59 -5.08 9.04
CA ARG A 121 -11.54 -4.04 8.99
C ARG A 121 -11.41 -3.44 7.59
N LEU A 122 -11.46 -4.24 6.54
CA LEU A 122 -11.31 -3.76 5.17
C LEU A 122 -12.58 -3.07 4.64
N ARG A 123 -13.78 -3.47 5.12
CA ARG A 123 -15.03 -2.76 4.82
C ARG A 123 -15.17 -1.43 5.54
N ARG A 124 -14.60 -1.30 6.74
CA ARG A 124 -14.62 -0.09 7.56
C ARG A 124 -13.23 0.17 8.16
N PRO A 125 -12.28 0.61 7.34
CA PRO A 125 -10.92 0.83 7.80
C PRO A 125 -10.86 2.01 8.77
N VAL A 126 -10.00 1.89 9.79
CA VAL A 126 -9.80 2.97 10.78
C VAL A 126 -9.17 4.20 10.13
N TRP A 127 -8.24 3.98 9.17
CA TRP A 127 -7.56 5.04 8.43
C TRP A 127 -7.87 4.97 6.93
N PRO A 128 -7.81 6.11 6.20
CA PRO A 128 -7.90 6.10 4.74
C PRO A 128 -6.82 5.20 4.13
N LEU A 129 -7.27 4.22 3.35
CA LEU A 129 -6.40 3.26 2.70
C LEU A 129 -5.74 3.89 1.46
N ARG A 130 -4.46 3.57 1.29
CA ARG A 130 -3.58 4.18 0.28
C ARG A 130 -2.66 3.13 -0.29
N LEU A 131 -2.23 3.31 -1.53
CA LEU A 131 -1.32 2.40 -2.22
C LEU A 131 -0.11 3.17 -2.74
N GLY A 132 0.73 3.64 -1.82
CA GLY A 132 1.88 4.47 -2.14
C GLY A 132 1.93 5.74 -1.29
N ARG A 133 1.79 6.89 -1.94
CA ARG A 133 1.83 8.21 -1.31
C ARG A 133 0.51 8.54 -0.60
N SER A 134 0.51 9.67 0.12
CA SER A 134 -0.68 10.14 0.85
C SER A 134 -1.88 10.45 -0.04
N GLN A 135 -1.65 10.80 -1.30
CA GLN A 135 -2.70 11.10 -2.28
C GLN A 135 -3.19 9.87 -3.07
N ASP A 136 -2.48 8.74 -2.99
CA ASP A 136 -2.77 7.53 -3.78
C ASP A 136 -3.89 6.71 -3.10
N LEU A 137 -5.10 7.29 -3.03
CA LEU A 137 -6.28 6.68 -2.40
C LEU A 137 -6.77 5.44 -3.16
N VAL A 138 -7.33 4.49 -2.42
CA VAL A 138 -7.82 3.23 -2.98
C VAL A 138 -9.31 3.01 -2.73
N GLY A 139 -9.94 2.26 -3.63
CA GLY A 139 -11.18 1.54 -3.37
C GLY A 139 -10.89 0.08 -2.99
N VAL A 140 -11.73 -0.49 -2.13
CA VAL A 140 -11.66 -1.91 -1.73
C VAL A 140 -12.98 -2.59 -2.07
N ARG A 141 -12.90 -3.76 -2.69
CA ARG A 141 -14.05 -4.63 -3.02
C ARG A 141 -13.79 -6.07 -2.59
#